data_AF-Q6E4D0-F1
#
_entry.id   AF-Q6E4D0-F1
#
_cell.length_a   1.000
_cell.length_b   1.000
_cell.length_c   1.000
_cell.angle_alpha   90.00
_cell.angle_beta   90.00
_cell.angle_gamma   90.00
#
_symmetry.space_group_name_H-M   'P 1'
#
loop_
_entity.id
_entity.type
_entity.pdbx_description
1 polymer ?
#
loop_
_entity_poly.entity_id
_entity_poly.type
_entity_poly.pdbx_seq_one_letter_code
_entity_poly.pdbx_strand_id
1 'polypeptide(L)'
;MWIKWIATLVAFGALVQSAVACPSQCSCSGTTVDCRSKRHASVPAGIPTTTQVLYLYSNQITKLETGVFDGLTQLTYLNLGGNQLTALPVGVFDKLTKLTHLYLGYNQLKSIPRGAFDNLKSLTHIWLYNNPWDCACSDILYLSGWLGQHAGKEQGQAVCSGTNTPVRAVTEASTSPSKCPGYVATTTTPTTTTPEFIPETTTSPQPVITTQKPKPLWNFNCTSIQERKNDGGDCGKPACTTLLNCANFLSCLCSTCALCRKR
;
A
#
# COMPACT_ATOMS: atom_id res chain seq x y z
N MET A 1 58.52 -38.38 -33.77
CA MET A 1 58.08 -38.94 -32.47
C MET A 1 58.84 -38.17 -31.39
N TRP A 2 58.29 -37.54 -30.37
CA TRP A 2 56.92 -37.40 -29.89
C TRP A 2 56.87 -36.21 -28.91
N ILE A 3 55.78 -35.45 -29.02
CA ILE A 3 55.00 -34.83 -27.94
C ILE A 3 55.60 -33.62 -27.20
N LYS A 4 54.95 -32.49 -27.51
CA LYS A 4 54.93 -31.19 -26.84
C LYS A 4 54.49 -31.35 -25.38
N TRP A 5 55.23 -30.75 -24.44
CA TRP A 5 54.69 -30.47 -23.11
C TRP A 5 53.79 -29.24 -23.21
N ILE A 6 52.48 -29.50 -23.31
CA ILE A 6 51.45 -28.48 -23.16
C ILE A 6 51.46 -28.06 -21.70
N ALA A 7 51.76 -26.78 -21.45
CA ALA A 7 51.50 -26.13 -20.18
C ALA A 7 49.98 -26.11 -19.95
N THR A 8 49.46 -27.08 -19.20
CA THR A 8 48.12 -27.00 -18.62
C THR A 8 48.19 -26.08 -17.40
N LEU A 9 48.14 -24.77 -17.67
CA LEU A 9 47.55 -23.81 -16.76
C LEU A 9 46.09 -24.25 -16.57
N VAL A 10 45.84 -25.13 -15.60
CA VAL A 10 44.51 -25.24 -15.02
C VAL A 10 44.35 -23.96 -14.23
N ALA A 11 43.84 -22.93 -14.90
CA ALA A 11 43.11 -21.89 -14.24
C ALA A 11 42.03 -22.61 -13.43
N PHE A 12 42.28 -22.81 -12.14
CA PHE A 12 41.22 -22.82 -11.17
C PHE A 12 40.57 -21.45 -11.31
N GLY A 13 39.67 -21.33 -12.29
CA GLY A 13 38.62 -20.36 -12.29
C GLY A 13 37.88 -20.63 -11.01
N ALA A 14 38.35 -19.99 -9.94
CA ALA A 14 37.57 -19.80 -8.76
C ALA A 14 36.25 -19.26 -9.29
N LEU A 15 35.21 -20.09 -9.24
CA LEU A 15 33.88 -19.61 -8.95
C LEU A 15 34.01 -18.94 -7.58
N VAL A 16 34.60 -17.73 -7.58
CA VAL A 16 34.30 -16.72 -6.58
C VAL A 16 32.88 -16.36 -6.92
N GLN A 17 31.96 -17.25 -6.56
CA GLN A 17 30.62 -16.85 -6.18
C GLN A 17 30.91 -15.73 -5.20
N SER A 18 30.71 -14.49 -5.64
CA SER A 18 30.93 -13.33 -4.81
C SER A 18 30.01 -13.55 -3.62
N ALA A 19 30.55 -14.14 -2.56
CA ALA A 19 29.87 -14.30 -1.31
C ALA A 19 29.69 -12.86 -0.89
N VAL A 20 28.49 -12.32 -1.13
CA VAL A 20 28.12 -11.01 -0.62
C VAL A 20 28.39 -11.12 0.86
N ALA A 21 29.45 -10.44 1.29
CA ALA A 21 30.00 -10.63 2.61
C ALA A 21 28.95 -10.21 3.63
N CYS A 22 28.94 -10.88 4.77
CA CYS A 22 28.13 -10.43 5.89
C CYS A 22 28.44 -8.96 6.20
N PRO A 23 27.44 -8.08 6.42
CA PRO A 23 27.71 -6.71 6.83
C PRO A 23 28.62 -6.71 8.07
N SER A 24 29.66 -5.87 8.07
CA SER A 24 30.77 -5.95 9.04
C SER A 24 30.38 -5.80 10.51
N GLN A 25 29.21 -5.21 10.77
CA GLN A 25 28.67 -4.99 12.12
C GLN A 25 27.62 -6.04 12.52
N CYS A 26 27.30 -6.97 11.62
CA CYS A 26 26.32 -8.02 11.80
C CYS A 26 26.97 -9.40 11.86
N SER A 27 26.21 -10.39 12.30
CA SER A 27 26.59 -11.80 12.26
C SER A 27 25.68 -12.54 11.30
N CYS A 28 26.25 -13.38 10.42
CA CYS A 28 25.48 -14.12 9.43
C CYS A 28 25.66 -15.63 9.63
N SER A 29 24.58 -16.38 9.53
CA SER A 29 24.57 -17.84 9.60
C SER A 29 23.51 -18.39 8.65
N GLY A 30 23.94 -19.15 7.64
CA GLY A 30 23.05 -19.58 6.55
C GLY A 30 22.43 -18.37 5.84
N THR A 31 21.10 -18.31 5.81
CA THR A 31 20.31 -17.20 5.24
C THR A 31 19.82 -16.19 6.29
N THR A 32 20.35 -16.27 7.52
CA THR A 32 20.03 -15.36 8.61
C THR A 32 21.09 -14.28 8.75
N VAL A 33 20.65 -13.03 8.85
CA VAL A 33 21.49 -11.86 9.13
C VAL A 33 21.03 -11.24 10.45
N ASP A 34 21.89 -11.32 11.47
CA ASP A 34 21.65 -10.78 12.81
C ASP A 34 22.42 -9.47 13.02
N CYS A 35 21.68 -8.36 13.03
CA CYS A 35 22.18 -7.01 13.29
C CYS A 35 21.54 -6.39 14.55
N ARG A 36 20.99 -7.20 15.47
CA ARG A 36 20.28 -6.70 16.65
C ARG A 36 21.20 -6.09 17.71
N SER A 37 20.71 -5.09 18.44
CA SER A 37 21.44 -4.51 19.59
C SER A 37 22.85 -4.01 19.26
N LYS A 38 23.07 -3.52 18.03
CA LYS A 38 24.36 -3.01 17.53
C LYS A 38 24.40 -1.48 17.44
N ARG A 39 23.37 -0.79 17.93
CA ARG A 39 23.23 0.68 17.90
C ARG A 39 23.28 1.25 16.48
N HIS A 40 22.75 0.51 15.50
CA HIS A 40 22.65 1.00 14.14
C HIS A 40 21.74 2.23 14.07
N ALA A 41 22.24 3.31 13.44
CA ALA A 41 21.45 4.50 13.13
C ALA A 41 20.67 4.34 11.80
N SER A 42 21.06 3.38 10.96
CA SER A 42 20.44 3.06 9.67
C SER A 42 20.55 1.56 9.39
N VAL A 43 19.79 1.06 8.43
CA VAL A 43 19.95 -0.33 7.95
C VAL A 43 21.37 -0.50 7.38
N PRO A 44 22.14 -1.54 7.78
CA PRO A 44 23.46 -1.80 7.22
C PRO A 44 23.42 -2.07 5.71
N ALA A 45 24.39 -1.54 4.98
CA ALA A 45 24.55 -1.83 3.56
C ALA A 45 25.09 -3.26 3.34
N GLY A 46 24.88 -3.78 2.12
CA GLY A 46 25.48 -5.07 1.72
C GLY A 46 24.81 -6.30 2.33
N ILE A 47 23.55 -6.21 2.76
CA ILE A 47 22.78 -7.39 3.19
C ILE A 47 22.65 -8.35 1.99
N PRO A 48 23.05 -9.63 2.11
CA PRO A 48 22.95 -10.60 1.02
C PRO A 48 21.51 -10.76 0.52
N THR A 49 21.30 -10.79 -0.80
CA THR A 49 19.96 -10.93 -1.40
C THR A 49 19.30 -12.30 -1.15
N THR A 50 20.10 -13.29 -0.73
CA THR A 50 19.65 -14.62 -0.30
C THR A 50 19.10 -14.64 1.13
N THR A 51 19.14 -13.51 1.86
CA THR A 51 18.67 -13.41 3.24
C THR A 51 17.18 -13.73 3.34
N GLN A 52 16.82 -14.63 4.27
CA GLN A 52 15.44 -14.99 4.59
C GLN A 52 15.01 -14.40 5.94
N VAL A 53 15.94 -14.27 6.88
CA VAL A 53 15.68 -13.76 8.23
C VAL A 53 16.59 -12.59 8.51
N LEU A 54 16.01 -11.42 8.76
CA LEU A 54 16.73 -10.20 9.07
C LEU A 54 16.33 -9.64 10.44
N TYR A 55 17.27 -9.66 11.38
CA TYR A 55 17.10 -9.05 12.70
C TYR A 55 17.74 -7.67 12.73
N LEU A 56 16.94 -6.62 12.86
CA LEU A 56 17.36 -5.22 13.01
C LEU A 56 16.83 -4.59 14.30
N TYR A 57 16.32 -5.40 15.22
CA TYR A 57 15.64 -4.92 16.41
C TYR A 57 16.59 -4.40 17.50
N SER A 58 16.05 -3.60 18.42
CA SER A 58 16.82 -2.96 19.50
C SER A 58 18.00 -2.12 18.99
N ASN A 59 17.77 -1.32 17.96
CA ASN A 59 18.75 -0.39 17.38
C ASN A 59 18.26 1.07 17.52
N GLN A 60 18.90 1.99 16.81
CA GLN A 60 18.62 3.43 16.85
C GLN A 60 18.21 3.93 15.46
N ILE A 61 17.59 3.07 14.66
CA ILE A 61 17.20 3.40 13.28
C ILE A 61 16.02 4.36 13.33
N THR A 62 16.22 5.56 12.80
CA THR A 62 15.21 6.64 12.81
C THR A 62 14.42 6.73 11.51
N LYS A 63 15.02 6.27 10.41
CA LYS A 63 14.43 6.26 9.06
C LYS A 63 14.89 5.05 8.26
N LEU A 64 14.04 4.65 7.32
CA LEU A 64 14.37 3.70 6.26
C LEU A 64 14.56 4.49 4.97
N GLU A 65 15.58 4.14 4.19
CA GLU A 65 15.75 4.70 2.85
C GLU A 65 14.77 4.04 1.87
N THR A 66 14.32 4.77 0.85
CA THR A 66 13.43 4.23 -0.18
C THR A 66 14.11 3.04 -0.88
N GLY A 67 13.38 1.93 -1.02
CA GLY A 67 13.87 0.73 -1.69
C GLY A 67 14.93 -0.07 -0.92
N VAL A 68 15.19 0.25 0.36
CA VAL A 68 16.24 -0.41 1.17
C VAL A 68 16.09 -1.94 1.26
N PHE A 69 14.88 -2.47 1.07
CA PHE A 69 14.60 -3.91 1.11
C PHE A 69 14.26 -4.51 -0.26
N ASP A 70 14.30 -3.74 -1.35
CA ASP A 70 13.81 -4.18 -2.67
C ASP A 70 14.57 -5.40 -3.22
N GLY A 71 15.87 -5.49 -2.93
CA GLY A 71 16.71 -6.62 -3.32
C GLY A 71 16.53 -7.88 -2.45
N LEU A 72 15.87 -7.77 -1.29
CA LEU A 72 15.74 -8.84 -0.29
C LEU A 72 14.46 -9.66 -0.50
N THR A 73 14.21 -10.05 -1.75
CA THR A 73 12.97 -10.72 -2.19
C THR A 73 12.74 -12.11 -1.58
N GLN A 74 13.75 -12.68 -0.92
CA GLN A 74 13.66 -13.96 -0.21
C GLN A 74 13.27 -13.82 1.26
N LEU A 75 13.11 -12.59 1.78
CA LEU A 75 12.75 -12.37 3.17
C LEU A 75 11.42 -13.03 3.52
N THR A 76 11.46 -13.83 4.58
CA THR A 76 10.29 -14.42 5.24
C THR A 76 10.07 -13.81 6.62
N TYR A 77 11.12 -13.26 7.24
CA TYR A 77 11.09 -12.66 8.57
C TYR A 77 11.88 -11.34 8.60
N LEU A 78 11.21 -10.25 8.98
CA LEU A 78 11.82 -8.93 9.16
C LEU A 78 11.45 -8.37 10.53
N ASN A 79 12.46 -8.09 11.35
CA ASN A 79 12.24 -7.51 12.66
C ASN A 79 12.93 -6.16 12.82
N LEU A 80 12.12 -5.10 12.83
CA LEU A 80 12.49 -3.70 13.04
C LEU A 80 12.02 -3.17 14.41
N GLY A 81 11.58 -4.06 15.32
CA GLY A 81 11.04 -3.64 16.60
C GLY A 81 12.08 -2.99 17.51
N GLY A 82 11.66 -2.10 18.42
CA GLY A 82 12.60 -1.43 19.34
C GLY A 82 13.59 -0.54 18.61
N ASN A 83 13.10 0.24 17.64
CA ASN A 83 13.85 1.28 16.93
C ASN A 83 13.18 2.64 17.17
N GLN A 84 13.56 3.65 16.39
CA GLN A 84 13.07 5.03 16.51
C GLN A 84 12.39 5.48 15.21
N LEU A 85 11.81 4.55 14.45
CA LEU A 85 11.17 4.84 13.17
C LEU A 85 9.97 5.77 13.38
N THR A 86 9.97 6.92 12.72
CA THR A 86 8.90 7.93 12.79
C THR A 86 7.93 7.85 11.62
N ALA A 87 8.39 7.35 10.48
CA ALA A 87 7.61 7.11 9.28
C ALA A 87 8.22 5.95 8.48
N LEU A 88 7.43 5.39 7.56
CA LEU A 88 7.88 4.43 6.57
C LEU A 88 7.85 5.08 5.18
N PRO A 89 8.86 4.85 4.31
CA PRO A 89 8.76 5.22 2.92
C PRO A 89 7.60 4.49 2.23
N VAL A 90 6.97 5.17 1.26
CA VAL A 90 5.95 4.54 0.40
C VAL A 90 6.60 3.36 -0.35
N GLY A 91 5.91 2.21 -0.35
CA GLY A 91 6.35 1.02 -1.07
C GLY A 91 7.55 0.27 -0.47
N VAL A 92 8.03 0.63 0.73
CA VAL A 92 9.23 0.03 1.35
C VAL A 92 9.16 -1.50 1.52
N PHE A 93 7.97 -2.09 1.48
CA PHE A 93 7.76 -3.54 1.59
C PHE A 93 7.22 -4.19 0.31
N ASP A 94 7.09 -3.46 -0.80
CA ASP A 94 6.38 -3.94 -1.99
C ASP A 94 6.99 -5.19 -2.62
N LYS A 95 8.31 -5.35 -2.50
CA LYS A 95 9.04 -6.51 -3.05
C LYS A 95 9.05 -7.72 -2.12
N LEU A 96 8.58 -7.58 -0.87
CA LEU A 96 8.67 -8.59 0.18
C LEU A 96 7.46 -9.54 0.16
N THR A 97 7.12 -10.08 -1.01
CA THR A 97 5.89 -10.88 -1.21
C THR A 97 5.88 -12.20 -0.43
N LYS A 98 7.06 -12.71 -0.05
CA LYS A 98 7.27 -13.91 0.76
C LYS A 98 7.28 -13.65 2.27
N LEU A 99 7.17 -12.40 2.70
CA LEU A 99 7.28 -12.05 4.11
C LEU A 99 6.11 -12.64 4.89
N THR A 100 6.42 -13.39 5.94
CA THR A 100 5.44 -14.04 6.83
C THR A 100 5.34 -13.32 8.17
N HIS A 101 6.46 -12.77 8.65
CA HIS A 101 6.57 -12.10 9.94
C HIS A 101 7.16 -10.69 9.78
N LEU A 102 6.42 -9.69 10.26
CA LEU A 102 6.84 -8.29 10.26
C LEU A 102 6.69 -7.69 11.66
N TYR A 103 7.81 -7.26 12.26
CA TYR A 103 7.80 -6.59 13.56
C TYR A 103 8.11 -5.11 13.38
N LEU A 104 7.16 -4.26 13.75
CA LEU A 104 7.28 -2.80 13.79
C LEU A 104 6.93 -2.22 15.17
N GLY A 105 6.60 -3.07 16.15
CA GLY A 105 6.28 -2.63 17.51
C GLY A 105 7.46 -1.97 18.23
N TYR A 106 7.17 -1.16 19.25
CA TYR A 106 8.18 -0.33 19.93
C TYR A 106 8.96 0.57 18.94
N ASN A 107 8.23 1.41 18.21
CA ASN A 107 8.77 2.45 17.34
C ASN A 107 8.02 3.78 17.63
N GLN A 108 8.19 4.79 16.79
CA GLN A 108 7.56 6.10 16.90
C GLN A 108 6.61 6.40 15.72
N LEU A 109 6.03 5.36 15.13
CA LEU A 109 5.15 5.48 13.98
C LEU A 109 3.81 6.08 14.41
N LYS A 110 3.36 7.09 13.67
CA LYS A 110 2.06 7.73 13.87
C LYS A 110 1.00 7.22 12.90
N SER A 111 1.41 6.80 11.72
CA SER A 111 0.57 6.23 10.67
C SER A 111 1.39 5.25 9.81
N ILE A 112 0.71 4.56 8.90
CA ILE A 112 1.34 3.70 7.90
C ILE A 112 0.96 4.24 6.52
N PRO A 113 1.90 4.41 5.58
CA PRO A 113 1.59 4.86 4.23
C PRO A 113 0.53 3.97 3.57
N ARG A 114 -0.36 4.59 2.81
CA ARG A 114 -1.41 3.87 2.08
C ARG A 114 -0.78 2.79 1.18
N GLY A 115 -1.28 1.57 1.31
CA GLY A 115 -0.87 0.42 0.51
C GLY A 115 0.39 -0.30 1.00
N ALA A 116 1.04 0.14 2.09
CA ALA A 116 2.33 -0.41 2.53
C ALA A 116 2.34 -1.93 2.80
N PHE A 117 1.18 -2.55 3.07
CA PHE A 117 1.03 -3.97 3.35
C PHE A 117 0.33 -4.74 2.22
N ASP A 118 -0.08 -4.08 1.13
CA ASP A 118 -0.95 -4.68 0.12
C ASP A 118 -0.27 -5.82 -0.62
N ASN A 119 1.05 -5.74 -0.81
CA ASN A 119 1.86 -6.76 -1.48
C ASN A 119 2.36 -7.88 -0.54
N LEU A 120 2.12 -7.78 0.77
CA LEU A 120 2.54 -8.77 1.76
C LEU A 120 1.59 -9.98 1.80
N LYS A 121 1.47 -10.68 0.66
CA LYS A 121 0.48 -11.76 0.46
C LYS A 121 0.71 -12.96 1.37
N SER A 122 1.95 -13.27 1.72
CA SER A 122 2.32 -14.36 2.63
C SER A 122 2.28 -13.97 4.11
N LEU A 123 1.93 -12.73 4.46
CA LEU A 123 2.00 -12.27 5.85
C LEU A 123 1.01 -13.03 6.74
N THR A 124 1.52 -13.58 7.84
CA THR A 124 0.74 -14.30 8.85
C THR A 124 0.77 -13.60 10.19
N HIS A 125 1.87 -12.92 10.52
CA HIS A 125 2.04 -12.25 11.81
C HIS A 125 2.60 -10.83 11.63
N ILE A 126 1.94 -9.87 12.26
CA ILE A 126 2.40 -8.48 12.31
C ILE A 126 2.30 -7.92 13.73
N TRP A 127 3.37 -7.27 14.20
CA TRP A 127 3.41 -6.62 15.50
C TRP A 127 3.51 -5.11 15.34
N LEU A 128 2.51 -4.39 15.84
CA LEU A 128 2.36 -2.93 15.70
C LEU A 128 2.18 -2.19 17.03
N TYR A 129 2.06 -2.93 18.13
CA TYR A 129 1.88 -2.41 19.49
C TYR A 129 3.03 -1.49 19.92
N ASN A 130 2.77 -0.61 20.88
CA ASN A 130 3.75 0.38 21.37
C ASN A 130 4.32 1.27 20.24
N ASN A 131 3.40 1.87 19.49
CA ASN A 131 3.66 3.00 18.61
C ASN A 131 2.64 4.11 18.96
N PRO A 132 3.01 5.39 18.87
CA PRO A 132 2.11 6.51 19.15
C PRO A 132 1.15 6.78 17.98
N TRP A 133 0.27 5.83 17.66
CA TRP A 133 -0.66 5.93 16.54
C TRP A 133 -1.55 7.18 16.64
N ASP A 134 -1.47 8.06 15.65
CA ASP A 134 -2.25 9.30 15.58
C ASP A 134 -3.60 9.01 14.91
N CYS A 135 -4.58 8.63 15.73
CA CYS A 135 -5.90 8.30 15.26
C CYS A 135 -6.80 9.51 15.00
N ALA A 136 -6.34 10.73 15.25
CA ALA A 136 -7.09 11.93 14.93
C ALA A 136 -6.87 12.36 13.47
N CYS A 137 -5.67 12.11 12.93
CA CYS A 137 -5.32 12.30 11.53
C CYS A 137 -5.95 11.22 10.63
N SER A 138 -6.46 11.61 9.45
CA SER A 138 -7.07 10.69 8.47
C SER A 138 -6.09 9.70 7.84
N ASP A 139 -4.77 9.92 7.92
CA ASP A 139 -3.77 8.97 7.39
C ASP A 139 -3.81 7.61 8.11
N ILE A 140 -4.40 7.56 9.32
CA ILE A 140 -4.60 6.30 10.06
C ILE A 140 -5.58 5.35 9.37
N LEU A 141 -6.45 5.86 8.49
CA LEU A 141 -7.58 5.08 7.94
C LEU A 141 -7.11 3.87 7.12
N TYR A 142 -5.97 3.96 6.46
CA TYR A 142 -5.37 2.79 5.81
C TYR A 142 -5.09 1.67 6.82
N LEU A 143 -4.38 2.01 7.91
CA LEU A 143 -4.01 1.04 8.93
C LEU A 143 -5.26 0.48 9.65
N SER A 144 -6.19 1.35 10.05
CA SER A 144 -7.45 0.94 10.68
C SER A 144 -8.21 -0.05 9.82
N GLY A 145 -8.44 0.29 8.54
CA GLY A 145 -9.16 -0.57 7.60
C GLY A 145 -8.43 -1.88 7.34
N TRP A 146 -7.11 -1.84 7.16
CA TRP A 146 -6.31 -3.05 6.96
C TRP A 146 -6.38 -3.98 8.17
N LEU A 147 -6.26 -3.46 9.39
CA LEU A 147 -6.38 -4.25 10.62
C LEU A 147 -7.81 -4.78 10.85
N GLY A 148 -8.83 -4.02 10.45
CA GLY A 148 -10.22 -4.49 10.48
C GLY A 148 -10.44 -5.73 9.59
N GLN A 149 -9.81 -5.76 8.41
CA GLN A 149 -9.89 -6.89 7.47
C GLN A 149 -8.96 -8.05 7.82
N HIS A 150 -7.85 -7.78 8.52
CA HIS A 150 -6.78 -8.75 8.77
C HIS A 150 -6.50 -8.96 10.27
N ALA A 151 -7.51 -8.79 11.13
CA ALA A 151 -7.37 -8.83 12.58
C ALA A 151 -6.66 -10.09 13.11
N GLY A 152 -6.85 -11.25 12.46
CA GLY A 152 -6.19 -12.50 12.85
C GLY A 152 -4.67 -12.54 12.62
N LYS A 153 -4.12 -11.57 11.88
CA LYS A 153 -2.66 -11.45 11.66
C LYS A 153 -1.97 -10.58 12.71
N GLU A 154 -2.72 -9.68 13.35
CA GLU A 154 -2.18 -8.77 14.35
C GLU A 154 -1.80 -9.54 15.62
N GLN A 155 -0.58 -9.33 16.08
CA GLN A 155 -0.04 -9.92 17.29
C GLN A 155 0.11 -8.83 18.36
N GLY A 156 -0.68 -8.94 19.42
CA GLY A 156 -0.93 -7.85 20.36
C GLY A 156 -2.02 -6.90 19.85
N GLN A 157 -2.03 -5.67 20.34
CA GLN A 157 -3.01 -4.67 19.92
C GLN A 157 -2.34 -3.30 19.73
N ALA A 158 -2.44 -2.76 18.53
CA ALA A 158 -2.18 -1.37 18.23
C ALA A 158 -3.32 -0.51 18.80
N VAL A 159 -2.96 0.46 19.64
CA VAL A 159 -3.90 1.39 20.26
C VAL A 159 -3.54 2.83 19.92
N CYS A 160 -4.57 3.66 19.79
CA CYS A 160 -4.45 5.08 19.53
C CYS A 160 -3.75 5.79 20.69
N SER A 161 -2.85 6.72 20.35
CA SER A 161 -2.17 7.55 21.34
C SER A 161 -3.18 8.40 22.11
N GLY A 162 -3.03 8.43 23.43
CA GLY A 162 -3.87 9.22 24.34
C GLY A 162 -5.22 8.59 24.72
N THR A 163 -5.87 7.83 23.83
CA THR A 163 -7.18 7.22 24.11
C THR A 163 -7.11 5.73 24.43
N ASN A 164 -6.02 5.05 24.07
CA ASN A 164 -5.86 3.59 24.14
C ASN A 164 -6.96 2.80 23.40
N THR A 165 -7.70 3.44 22.50
CA THR A 165 -8.71 2.77 21.67
C THR A 165 -8.01 1.91 20.62
N PRO A 166 -8.47 0.68 20.33
CA PRO A 166 -7.87 -0.14 19.28
C PRO A 166 -7.88 0.59 17.93
N VAL A 167 -6.74 0.62 17.23
CA VAL A 167 -6.63 1.31 15.92
C VAL A 167 -7.64 0.75 14.91
N ARG A 168 -7.86 -0.56 14.91
CA ARG A 168 -8.86 -1.24 14.06
C ARG A 168 -10.31 -0.81 14.27
N ALA A 169 -10.61 -0.07 15.34
CA ALA A 169 -11.94 0.44 15.65
C ALA A 169 -12.15 1.90 15.20
N VAL A 170 -11.12 2.54 14.64
CA VAL A 170 -11.17 3.93 14.19
C VAL A 170 -12.00 4.03 12.91
N THR A 171 -12.96 4.96 12.89
CA THR A 171 -13.83 5.22 11.75
C THR A 171 -13.50 6.56 11.10
N GLU A 172 -13.84 6.73 9.82
CA GLU A 172 -13.62 7.98 9.08
C GLU A 172 -14.19 9.21 9.81
N ALA A 173 -15.39 9.08 10.40
CA ALA A 173 -16.06 10.14 11.14
C ALA A 173 -15.28 10.64 12.38
N SER A 174 -14.40 9.80 12.95
CA SER A 174 -13.54 10.19 14.08
C SER A 174 -12.22 10.86 13.67
N THR A 175 -11.91 10.88 12.38
CA THR A 175 -10.65 11.41 11.82
C THR A 175 -10.86 12.71 11.05
N SER A 176 -9.79 13.46 10.78
CA SER A 176 -9.83 14.58 9.85
C SER A 176 -8.47 14.87 9.22
N PRO A 177 -8.41 15.22 7.91
CA PRO A 177 -7.17 15.67 7.27
C PRO A 177 -6.57 16.91 7.92
N SER A 178 -7.39 17.80 8.47
CA SER A 178 -6.91 19.03 9.13
C SER A 178 -6.12 18.78 10.40
N LYS A 179 -6.22 17.58 10.97
CA LYS A 179 -5.46 17.15 12.15
C LYS A 179 -4.16 16.44 11.78
N CYS A 180 -3.87 16.27 10.50
CA CYS A 180 -2.65 15.62 10.03
C CYS A 180 -1.45 16.58 9.99
N PRO A 181 -0.23 16.10 10.29
CA PRO A 181 0.99 16.89 10.10
C PRO A 181 1.14 17.34 8.65
N GLY A 182 1.45 18.62 8.44
CA GLY A 182 1.68 19.17 7.10
C GLY A 182 0.42 19.43 6.27
N TYR A 183 -0.78 19.33 6.86
CA TYR A 183 -2.01 19.75 6.18
C TYR A 183 -1.95 21.24 5.81
N VAL A 184 -2.05 21.51 4.51
CA VAL A 184 -2.27 22.84 3.97
C VAL A 184 -3.71 22.88 3.50
N ALA A 185 -4.52 23.77 4.09
CA ALA A 185 -5.89 23.97 3.62
C ALA A 185 -5.85 24.44 2.16
N THR A 186 -6.27 23.58 1.23
CA THR A 186 -6.56 24.01 -0.13
C THR A 186 -7.75 24.95 -0.06
N THR A 187 -7.48 26.25 -0.02
CA THR A 187 -8.50 27.26 -0.23
C THR A 187 -8.83 27.21 -1.72
N THR A 188 -9.76 26.33 -2.10
CA THR A 188 -10.50 26.54 -3.34
C THR A 188 -11.39 27.74 -3.08
N THR A 189 -10.83 28.94 -3.31
CA THR A 189 -11.67 30.12 -3.54
C THR A 189 -12.60 29.73 -4.68
N PRO A 190 -13.93 29.73 -4.48
CA PRO A 190 -14.83 29.62 -5.60
C PRO A 190 -14.56 30.86 -6.44
N THR A 191 -13.84 30.70 -7.55
CA THR A 191 -13.78 31.75 -8.56
C THR A 191 -15.20 31.81 -9.12
N THR A 192 -16.01 32.71 -8.57
CA THR A 192 -17.24 33.18 -9.21
C THR A 192 -16.78 33.91 -10.46
N THR A 193 -16.46 33.18 -11.51
CA THR A 193 -16.46 33.73 -12.87
C THR A 193 -17.90 34.08 -13.17
N THR A 194 -18.25 35.33 -12.94
CA THR A 194 -19.38 35.98 -13.58
C THR A 194 -19.30 35.65 -15.07
N PRO A 195 -20.32 35.07 -15.70
CA PRO A 195 -20.31 34.85 -17.13
C PRO A 195 -20.23 36.23 -17.80
N GLU A 196 -19.09 36.51 -18.42
CA GLU A 196 -18.93 37.70 -19.25
C GLU A 196 -19.85 37.53 -20.46
N PHE A 197 -20.86 38.39 -20.55
CA PHE A 197 -21.83 38.39 -21.64
C PHE A 197 -21.11 38.88 -22.90
N ILE A 198 -20.60 37.93 -23.70
CA ILE A 198 -20.05 38.23 -25.03
C ILE A 198 -21.24 38.55 -25.95
N PRO A 199 -21.29 39.73 -26.59
CA PRO A 199 -22.29 39.98 -27.64
C PRO A 199 -21.96 39.08 -28.84
N GLU A 200 -22.84 38.12 -29.15
CA GLU A 200 -22.74 37.32 -30.36
C GLU A 200 -22.86 38.22 -31.59
N THR A 201 -21.75 38.41 -32.31
CA THR A 201 -21.77 38.93 -33.68
C THR A 201 -21.96 37.77 -34.63
N THR A 202 -23.10 37.81 -35.30
CA THR A 202 -23.60 36.82 -36.24
C THR A 202 -22.70 36.78 -37.47
N THR A 203 -21.88 35.74 -37.62
CA THR A 203 -21.42 35.33 -38.95
C THR A 203 -21.20 33.82 -38.99
N SER A 204 -22.08 33.16 -39.74
CA SER A 204 -22.00 31.73 -40.09
C SER A 204 -20.72 31.44 -40.88
N PRO A 205 -20.08 30.28 -40.62
CA PRO A 205 -20.01 29.29 -41.70
C PRO A 205 -20.47 27.89 -41.29
N GLN A 206 -20.82 27.12 -42.32
CA GLN A 206 -21.49 25.81 -42.36
C GLN A 206 -20.82 24.64 -41.62
N PRO A 207 -21.57 23.57 -41.30
CA PRO A 207 -21.07 22.38 -40.61
C PRO A 207 -20.32 21.43 -41.55
N VAL A 208 -19.10 21.04 -41.19
CA VAL A 208 -18.45 19.84 -41.73
C VAL A 208 -18.82 18.66 -40.85
N ILE A 209 -19.68 17.79 -41.37
CA ILE A 209 -20.10 16.54 -40.73
C ILE A 209 -18.92 15.57 -40.79
N THR A 210 -18.28 15.32 -39.65
CA THR A 210 -17.43 14.13 -39.48
C THR A 210 -18.15 13.16 -38.54
N THR A 211 -18.71 12.10 -39.12
CA THR A 211 -19.34 11.01 -38.38
C THR A 211 -18.29 10.21 -37.60
N GLN A 212 -18.18 10.44 -36.30
CA GLN A 212 -17.62 9.44 -35.38
C GLN A 212 -18.75 8.80 -34.57
N LYS A 213 -18.96 7.52 -34.86
CA LYS A 213 -19.92 6.62 -34.23
C LYS A 213 -19.51 6.39 -32.75
N PRO A 214 -20.36 6.64 -31.74
CA PRO A 214 -20.08 6.25 -30.38
C PRO A 214 -19.98 4.72 -30.27
N LYS A 215 -18.89 4.21 -29.72
CA LYS A 215 -18.78 2.79 -29.33
C LYS A 215 -19.81 2.51 -28.22
N PRO A 216 -20.60 1.42 -28.30
CA PRO A 216 -21.49 1.03 -27.21
C PRO A 216 -20.66 0.48 -26.05
N LEU A 217 -20.67 1.17 -24.91
CA LEU A 217 -20.25 0.59 -23.63
C LEU A 217 -21.47 -0.13 -23.03
N TRP A 218 -21.58 -1.43 -23.29
CA TRP A 218 -22.41 -2.32 -22.51
C TRP A 218 -21.50 -3.29 -21.77
N ASN A 219 -21.53 -3.24 -20.44
CA ASN A 219 -21.50 -4.40 -19.55
C ASN A 219 -21.62 -3.93 -18.09
N PHE A 220 -22.86 -3.77 -17.63
CA PHE A 220 -23.17 -3.81 -16.21
C PHE A 220 -23.54 -5.26 -15.88
N ASN A 221 -22.74 -5.93 -15.03
CA ASN A 221 -23.00 -7.30 -14.60
C ASN A 221 -23.63 -7.26 -13.20
N CYS A 222 -24.91 -7.60 -13.08
CA CYS A 222 -25.61 -7.78 -11.80
C CYS A 222 -25.66 -9.28 -11.48
N THR A 223 -24.88 -9.74 -10.51
CA THR A 223 -24.80 -11.17 -10.13
C THR A 223 -25.81 -11.60 -9.04
N SER A 224 -26.78 -10.76 -8.67
CA SER A 224 -27.83 -11.16 -7.72
C SER A 224 -29.09 -10.29 -7.88
N ILE A 225 -30.18 -10.90 -8.37
CA ILE A 225 -31.54 -10.36 -8.32
C ILE A 225 -32.33 -11.32 -7.43
N GLN A 226 -32.86 -10.83 -6.30
CA GLN A 226 -33.90 -11.56 -5.57
C GLN A 226 -35.25 -11.26 -6.22
N GLU A 227 -35.78 -12.19 -7.00
CA GLU A 227 -37.15 -12.13 -7.51
C GLU A 227 -38.14 -12.37 -6.38
N ARG A 228 -39.08 -11.44 -6.15
CA ARG A 228 -40.37 -11.78 -5.56
C ARG A 228 -41.36 -12.00 -6.70
N LYS A 229 -41.95 -13.20 -6.73
CA LYS A 229 -43.11 -13.55 -7.55
C LYS A 229 -44.26 -12.56 -7.30
N ASN A 230 -44.76 -11.91 -8.35
CA ASN A 230 -46.15 -12.04 -8.81
C ASN A 230 -46.45 -11.13 -10.02
N ASP A 231 -47.06 -11.77 -11.01
CA ASP A 231 -48.10 -11.30 -11.93
C ASP A 231 -47.82 -10.13 -12.89
N GLY A 232 -47.47 -10.51 -14.12
CA GLY A 232 -47.92 -9.90 -15.37
C GLY A 232 -47.82 -8.38 -15.49
N GLY A 233 -46.67 -7.86 -15.91
CA GLY A 233 -46.51 -6.47 -16.34
C GLY A 233 -45.10 -6.17 -16.85
N ASP A 234 -45.02 -5.58 -18.04
CA ASP A 234 -43.78 -5.22 -18.73
C ASP A 234 -42.90 -4.28 -17.87
N CYS A 235 -41.66 -4.69 -17.59
CA CYS A 235 -40.72 -3.97 -16.73
C CYS A 235 -39.59 -3.35 -17.58
N GLY A 236 -39.60 -2.02 -17.70
CA GLY A 236 -38.54 -1.24 -18.31
C GLY A 236 -37.20 -1.29 -17.55
N LYS A 237 -36.11 -1.03 -18.28
CA LYS A 237 -34.69 -1.15 -17.91
C LYS A 237 -34.33 -0.71 -16.47
N PRO A 238 -33.33 -1.37 -15.83
CA PRO A 238 -32.87 -1.02 -14.49
C PRO A 238 -32.32 0.42 -14.43
N ALA A 239 -32.69 1.17 -13.38
CA ALA A 239 -32.16 2.50 -13.09
C ALA A 239 -31.46 2.50 -11.72
N CYS A 240 -30.26 3.10 -11.68
CA CYS A 240 -29.44 3.23 -10.49
C CYS A 240 -29.97 4.39 -9.62
N THR A 241 -30.30 4.15 -8.34
CA THR A 241 -30.94 5.18 -7.48
C THR A 241 -29.97 5.95 -6.57
N THR A 242 -28.70 5.55 -6.45
CA THR A 242 -27.72 6.28 -5.63
C THR A 242 -26.33 6.19 -6.24
N LEU A 243 -25.70 7.34 -6.53
CA LEU A 243 -24.29 7.43 -6.95
C LEU A 243 -23.42 7.69 -5.72
N LEU A 244 -22.42 6.85 -5.47
CA LEU A 244 -21.35 7.11 -4.51
C LEU A 244 -20.10 7.54 -5.28
N ASN A 245 -19.46 8.62 -4.84
CA ASN A 245 -18.41 9.38 -5.53
C ASN A 245 -17.41 8.56 -6.36
N CYS A 246 -17.29 8.95 -7.64
CA CYS A 246 -16.33 8.42 -8.60
C CYS A 246 -14.97 9.11 -8.44
N ALA A 247 -13.94 8.35 -8.04
CA ALA A 247 -12.56 8.76 -8.23
C ALA A 247 -11.95 7.91 -9.37
N ASN A 248 -11.74 8.54 -10.52
CA ASN A 248 -10.90 8.13 -11.65
C ASN A 248 -11.18 6.74 -12.28
N PHE A 249 -11.91 6.78 -13.41
CA PHE A 249 -11.85 5.85 -14.55
C PHE A 249 -11.37 4.41 -14.28
N LEU A 250 -12.29 3.48 -13.94
CA LEU A 250 -12.66 2.35 -14.81
C LEU A 250 -13.73 1.37 -14.29
N SER A 251 -14.34 1.54 -13.11
CA SER A 251 -15.50 0.70 -12.73
C SER A 251 -16.37 1.32 -11.64
N CYS A 252 -17.67 1.45 -11.91
CA CYS A 252 -18.69 1.72 -10.88
C CYS A 252 -19.29 0.38 -10.42
N LEU A 253 -19.24 0.09 -9.12
CA LEU A 253 -19.99 -1.01 -8.51
C LEU A 253 -21.33 -0.49 -7.97
N CYS A 254 -22.43 -1.13 -8.35
CA CYS A 254 -23.78 -0.81 -7.88
C CYS A 254 -24.06 -1.60 -6.59
N SER A 255 -24.46 -0.93 -5.50
CA SER A 255 -24.65 -1.60 -4.20
C SER A 255 -26.08 -2.11 -3.95
N THR A 256 -27.11 -1.59 -4.65
CA THR A 256 -28.51 -2.05 -4.52
C THR A 256 -29.32 -1.73 -5.79
N CYS A 257 -30.00 -2.72 -6.37
CA CYS A 257 -30.99 -2.52 -7.44
C CYS A 257 -32.41 -2.54 -6.83
N ALA A 258 -33.23 -1.54 -7.13
CA ALA A 258 -34.65 -1.49 -6.76
C ALA A 258 -35.52 -1.18 -7.98
N LEU A 259 -36.67 -1.84 -8.11
CA LEU A 259 -37.71 -1.50 -9.07
C LEU A 259 -38.50 -0.28 -8.55
N CYS A 260 -38.59 0.78 -9.35
CA CYS A 260 -39.39 1.97 -9.04
C CYS A 260 -40.88 1.58 -8.83
N ARG A 261 -41.44 1.92 -7.66
CA ARG A 261 -42.90 1.91 -7.43
C ARG A 261 -43.43 3.31 -7.74
N LYS A 262 -44.21 3.49 -8.82
CA LYS A 262 -45.03 4.71 -8.96
C LYS A 262 -46.19 4.63 -7.96
N ARG A 263 -46.58 5.80 -7.43
CA ARG A 263 -47.57 6.01 -6.36
C ARG A 263 -48.89 5.30 -6.61
#